data_AF-A0A1A2ZIX4-F1
#
_entry.id   AF-A0A1A2ZIX4-F1
#
_cell.length_a   1.000
_cell.length_b   1.000
_cell.length_c   1.000
_cell.angle_alpha   90.00
_cell.angle_beta   90.00
_cell.angle_gamma   90.00
#
_symmetry.space_group_name_H-M   'P 1'
#
loop_
_entity.id
_entity.type
_entity.pdbx_description
1 polymer ?
#
loop_
_entity_poly.entity_id
_entity_poly.type
_entity_poly.pdbx_seq_one_letter_code
_entity_poly.pdbx_strand_id
1 'polypeptide(L)'
;MSVRDESAAGRQFVAKLPFPLSKAMSKMITDEARPNWIYFIVMGLALAAVYGGIYLAEHAPAGWEHTPTAAVVGIVLVVIALLYVGWRATGEVRISVTGDEVTVKKRHGGVFSFSNATLGLWAYGSATKVMGSALHLRSRSHHFVLGGRDHRVAAGTRLDEPPQGYVDAWLWPPDFDELLAIVGRRSRLAAHQPGPTELARCLLYPNMELAQQMSTWSVVGKQRLFASSSQPLVALELGADSIRVVDASNGAVIATAPCAQVTATPETYKCRRWRNGPSYKQPKPSPVLVLCVPGVEPMPIGCQEYRGVLDFSSRFAWRGTVPGRVNRPADYSVAAGDWLLLVDRFGLTPQLVDRAHMN
;
A
#
# COMPACT_ATOMS: atom_id res chain seq x y z
N MET A 1 -18.58 -37.87 -35.01
CA MET A 1 -18.77 -36.48 -35.45
C MET A 1 -18.96 -35.63 -34.20
N SER A 2 -18.27 -34.50 -34.13
CA SER A 2 -17.82 -33.75 -32.94
C SER A 2 -18.86 -33.46 -31.84
N VAL A 3 -18.54 -33.87 -30.60
CA VAL A 3 -19.09 -33.36 -29.34
C VAL A 3 -17.89 -32.98 -28.48
N ARG A 4 -17.41 -31.73 -28.61
CA ARG A 4 -16.50 -31.02 -27.69
C ARG A 4 -16.31 -29.58 -28.18
N ASP A 5 -17.39 -28.81 -28.05
CA ASP A 5 -17.35 -27.35 -28.15
C ASP A 5 -17.99 -26.77 -26.87
N GLU A 6 -17.59 -27.30 -25.70
CA GLU A 6 -17.59 -26.45 -24.51
C GLU A 6 -16.51 -25.41 -24.73
N SER A 7 -16.91 -24.33 -25.41
CA SER A 7 -16.19 -23.07 -25.44
C SER A 7 -15.69 -22.82 -24.02
N ALA A 8 -14.37 -22.96 -23.81
CA ALA A 8 -13.74 -22.72 -22.54
C ALA A 8 -14.02 -21.26 -22.18
N ALA A 9 -15.09 -21.03 -21.41
CA ALA A 9 -15.61 -19.71 -21.14
C ALA A 9 -14.50 -18.90 -20.48
N GLY A 10 -13.88 -18.02 -21.27
CA GLY A 10 -12.75 -17.23 -20.83
C GLY A 10 -13.21 -16.28 -19.73
N ARG A 11 -12.57 -16.31 -18.57
CA ARG A 11 -12.84 -15.35 -17.50
C ARG A 11 -12.01 -14.10 -17.76
N GLN A 12 -12.61 -12.93 -17.60
CA GLN A 12 -11.92 -11.66 -17.80
C GLN A 12 -11.93 -10.83 -16.51
N PHE A 13 -10.76 -10.28 -16.18
CA PHE A 13 -10.55 -9.39 -15.04
C PHE A 13 -10.09 -8.02 -15.53
N VAL A 14 -10.39 -6.99 -14.75
CA VAL A 14 -9.98 -5.60 -15.04
C VAL A 14 -9.01 -5.15 -13.96
N ALA A 15 -7.72 -5.21 -14.28
CA ALA A 15 -6.66 -4.77 -13.38
C ALA A 15 -6.40 -3.28 -13.54
N LYS A 16 -6.09 -2.62 -12.42
CA LYS A 16 -5.70 -1.21 -12.39
C LYS A 16 -4.20 -1.08 -12.63
N LEU A 17 -3.79 -0.02 -13.32
CA LEU A 17 -2.38 0.29 -13.45
C LEU A 17 -1.82 0.88 -12.15
N PRO A 18 -0.56 0.58 -11.81
CA PRO A 18 0.14 1.32 -10.77
C PRO A 18 0.44 2.74 -11.27
N PHE A 19 0.91 3.59 -10.37
CA PHE A 19 1.48 4.88 -10.75
C PHE A 19 2.61 4.71 -11.78
N PRO A 20 2.69 5.52 -12.85
CA PRO A 20 3.71 5.38 -13.89
C PRO A 20 5.16 5.39 -13.37
N LEU A 21 5.42 6.09 -12.27
CA LEU A 21 6.76 6.15 -11.67
C LEU A 21 6.97 5.15 -10.53
N SER A 22 5.97 4.34 -10.15
CA SER A 22 6.08 3.38 -9.03
C SER A 22 7.25 2.41 -9.20
N LYS A 23 7.47 1.90 -10.43
CA LYS A 23 8.58 1.00 -10.74
C LYS A 23 9.94 1.68 -10.59
N ALA A 24 10.04 2.94 -11.03
CA ALA A 24 11.24 3.75 -10.84
C ALA A 24 11.47 4.03 -9.35
N MET A 25 10.45 4.52 -8.64
CA MET A 25 10.51 4.82 -7.20
C MET A 25 10.83 3.60 -6.34
N SER A 26 10.20 2.44 -6.63
CA SER A 26 10.48 1.20 -5.92
C SER A 26 11.93 0.78 -6.10
N LYS A 27 12.44 0.76 -7.34
CA LYS A 27 13.86 0.46 -7.58
C LYS A 27 14.77 1.43 -6.83
N MET A 28 14.43 2.72 -6.81
CA MET A 28 15.19 3.75 -6.10
C MET A 28 15.17 3.58 -4.57
N ILE A 29 14.19 2.90 -3.99
CA ILE A 29 14.05 2.67 -2.54
C ILE A 29 14.65 1.33 -2.12
N THR A 30 14.51 0.29 -2.96
CA THR A 30 14.96 -1.07 -2.63
C THR A 30 16.43 -1.31 -2.94
N ASP A 31 17.01 -0.64 -3.95
CA ASP A 31 18.46 -0.67 -4.16
C ASP A 31 19.10 0.17 -3.05
N GLU A 32 19.59 -0.52 -2.01
CA GLU A 32 20.35 -0.03 -0.87
C GLU A 32 20.77 1.44 -0.96
N ALA A 33 19.99 2.33 -0.33
CA ALA A 33 20.41 3.54 0.40
C ALA A 33 21.64 4.33 -0.12
N ARG A 34 21.94 4.34 -1.41
CA ARG A 34 22.69 5.43 -2.01
C ARG A 34 21.68 6.56 -2.11
N PRO A 35 21.89 7.71 -1.43
CA PRO A 35 21.00 8.84 -1.58
C PRO A 35 20.92 9.10 -3.08
N ASN A 36 19.75 8.84 -3.65
CA ASN A 36 19.55 8.90 -5.09
C ASN A 36 19.46 10.39 -5.42
N TRP A 37 20.62 11.04 -5.37
CA TRP A 37 20.90 12.45 -5.64
C TRP A 37 20.24 12.86 -6.94
N ILE A 38 20.10 11.94 -7.90
CA ILE A 38 19.36 12.09 -9.15
C ILE A 38 17.91 12.54 -8.92
N TYR A 39 17.18 12.01 -7.94
CA TYR A 39 15.82 12.50 -7.63
C TYR A 39 15.85 13.93 -7.10
N PHE A 40 16.72 14.23 -6.14
CA PHE A 40 16.87 15.59 -5.61
C PHE A 40 17.36 16.57 -6.69
N ILE A 41 18.13 16.09 -7.67
CA ILE A 41 18.53 16.87 -8.84
C ILE A 41 17.39 17.05 -9.80
N VAL A 42 16.62 16.02 -10.18
CA VAL A 42 15.50 16.18 -11.12
C VAL A 42 14.41 17.06 -10.51
N MET A 43 14.10 16.84 -9.24
CA MET A 43 13.18 17.67 -8.47
C MET A 43 13.76 19.09 -8.34
N GLY A 44 15.02 19.23 -7.94
CA GLY A 44 15.73 20.50 -7.86
C GLY A 44 15.77 21.27 -9.18
N LEU A 45 15.99 20.59 -10.31
CA LEU A 45 15.99 21.16 -11.66
C LEU A 45 14.58 21.56 -12.09
N ALA A 46 13.56 20.75 -11.78
CA ALA A 46 12.17 21.12 -12.05
C ALA A 46 11.75 22.33 -11.23
N LEU A 47 12.10 22.38 -9.93
CA LEU A 47 11.91 23.53 -9.07
C LEU A 47 12.66 24.75 -9.59
N ALA A 48 13.92 24.61 -9.96
CA ALA A 48 14.74 25.68 -10.50
C ALA A 48 14.21 26.19 -11.85
N ALA A 49 13.66 25.33 -12.70
CA ALA A 49 13.03 25.74 -13.95
C ALA A 49 11.73 26.51 -13.69
N VAL A 50 10.91 26.07 -12.74
CA VAL A 50 9.67 26.76 -12.35
C VAL A 50 9.99 28.11 -11.70
N TYR A 51 10.83 28.13 -10.66
CA TYR A 51 11.21 29.35 -9.96
C TYR A 51 12.04 30.29 -10.83
N GLY A 52 12.94 29.77 -11.66
CA GLY A 52 13.70 30.56 -12.63
C GLY A 52 12.80 31.18 -13.69
N GLY A 53 11.79 30.45 -14.16
CA GLY A 53 10.77 31.00 -15.07
C GLY A 53 9.95 32.12 -14.43
N ILE A 54 9.56 31.97 -13.17
CA ILE A 54 8.85 33.02 -12.39
C ILE A 54 9.77 34.24 -12.19
N TYR A 55 11.01 34.01 -11.73
CA TYR A 55 11.98 35.07 -11.46
C TYR A 55 12.31 35.89 -12.72
N LEU A 56 12.55 35.21 -13.85
CA LEU A 56 12.79 35.86 -15.13
C LEU A 56 11.57 36.65 -15.64
N ALA A 57 10.35 36.21 -15.33
CA ALA A 57 9.15 36.96 -15.64
C ALA A 57 9.01 38.23 -14.79
N GLU A 58 9.39 38.18 -13.51
CA GLU A 58 9.36 39.33 -12.60
C GLU A 58 10.47 40.36 -12.88
N HIS A 59 11.63 39.91 -13.37
CA HIS A 59 12.81 40.76 -13.62
C HIS A 59 13.05 41.05 -15.10
N ALA A 60 12.04 40.84 -15.95
CA ALA A 60 12.15 41.15 -17.36
C ALA A 60 12.38 42.66 -17.55
N PRO A 61 13.35 43.08 -18.39
CA PRO A 61 13.60 44.49 -18.65
C PRO A 61 12.38 45.18 -19.29
N ALA A 62 12.19 46.47 -18.98
CA ALA A 62 11.13 47.29 -19.56
C ALA A 62 11.16 47.21 -21.09
N GLY A 63 10.04 46.80 -21.70
CA GLY A 63 9.93 46.48 -23.13
C GLY A 63 9.72 44.99 -23.48
N TRP A 64 9.86 44.06 -22.51
CA TRP A 64 9.49 42.64 -22.66
C TRP A 64 8.07 42.31 -22.18
N GLU A 65 7.25 43.34 -22.01
CA GLU A 65 5.92 43.34 -21.41
C GLU A 65 4.87 42.59 -22.25
N HIS A 66 5.26 42.09 -23.43
CA HIS A 66 4.39 41.39 -24.38
C HIS A 66 4.75 39.92 -24.62
N THR A 67 5.71 39.35 -23.89
CA THR A 67 5.99 37.91 -23.96
C THR A 67 5.85 37.19 -22.62
N PRO A 68 4.62 37.10 -22.07
CA PRO A 68 4.30 36.11 -21.02
C PRO A 68 4.42 34.65 -21.51
N THR A 69 4.90 34.43 -22.74
CA THR A 69 4.94 33.13 -23.42
C THR A 69 5.78 32.10 -22.68
N ALA A 70 6.95 32.45 -22.14
CA ALA A 70 7.83 31.46 -21.51
C ALA A 70 7.26 30.88 -20.20
N ALA A 71 6.76 31.74 -19.31
CA ALA A 71 6.14 31.32 -18.05
C ALA A 71 4.84 30.55 -18.30
N VAL A 72 4.01 31.01 -19.24
CA VAL A 72 2.79 30.33 -19.65
C VAL A 72 3.11 28.96 -20.25
N VAL A 73 4.10 28.85 -21.13
CA VAL A 73 4.55 27.57 -21.71
C VAL A 73 5.04 26.62 -20.61
N GLY A 74 5.81 27.10 -19.64
CA GLY A 74 6.28 26.30 -18.51
C GLY A 74 5.13 25.73 -17.67
N ILE A 75 4.16 26.58 -17.29
CA ILE A 75 2.96 26.17 -16.55
C ILE A 75 2.15 25.17 -17.37
N VAL A 76 1.93 25.44 -18.66
CA VAL A 76 1.19 24.55 -19.57
C VAL A 76 1.86 23.19 -19.67
N LEU A 77 3.19 23.12 -19.79
CA LEU A 77 3.93 21.86 -19.83
C LEU A 77 3.80 21.08 -18.51
N VAL A 78 3.87 21.75 -17.36
CA VAL A 78 3.66 21.11 -16.05
C VAL A 78 2.23 20.58 -15.93
N VAL A 79 1.23 21.36 -16.33
CA VAL A 79 -0.18 20.94 -16.32
C VAL A 79 -0.39 19.75 -17.26
N ILE A 80 0.14 19.78 -18.49
CA ILE A 80 0.07 18.66 -19.44
C ILE A 80 0.74 17.42 -18.85
N ALA A 81 1.91 17.56 -18.21
CA ALA A 81 2.59 16.44 -17.57
C ALA A 81 1.76 15.85 -16.42
N LEU A 82 1.16 16.68 -15.56
CA LEU A 82 0.28 16.23 -14.48
C LEU A 82 -0.98 15.54 -15.00
N LEU A 83 -1.61 16.11 -16.04
CA LEU A 83 -2.78 15.51 -16.70
C LEU A 83 -2.42 14.18 -17.35
N TYR A 84 -1.28 14.10 -18.04
CA TYR A 84 -0.79 12.86 -18.63
C TYR A 84 -0.50 11.79 -17.57
N VAL A 85 0.12 12.16 -16.45
CA VAL A 85 0.38 11.26 -15.33
C VAL A 85 -0.93 10.78 -14.70
N GLY A 86 -1.88 11.69 -14.45
CA GLY A 86 -3.19 11.36 -13.91
C GLY A 86 -3.98 10.42 -14.83
N TRP A 87 -4.01 10.73 -16.13
CA TRP A 87 -4.67 9.89 -17.14
C TRP A 87 -4.02 8.50 -17.28
N ARG A 88 -2.69 8.42 -17.18
CA ARG A 88 -1.98 7.12 -17.19
C ARG A 88 -2.22 6.32 -15.91
N ALA A 89 -2.40 6.98 -14.78
CA ALA A 89 -2.69 6.33 -13.49
C ALA A 89 -4.11 5.75 -13.43
N THR A 90 -5.07 6.28 -14.19
CA THR A 90 -6.44 5.74 -14.27
C THR A 90 -6.61 4.63 -15.31
N GLY A 91 -5.55 4.30 -16.06
CA GLY A 91 -5.62 3.26 -17.07
C GLY A 91 -5.89 1.87 -16.49
N GLU A 92 -6.56 1.05 -17.28
CA GLU A 92 -6.92 -0.32 -16.93
C GLU A 92 -6.22 -1.31 -17.87
N VAL A 93 -5.97 -2.52 -17.36
CA VAL A 93 -5.41 -3.64 -18.10
C VAL A 93 -6.40 -4.78 -18.03
N ARG A 94 -6.83 -5.27 -19.20
CA ARG A 94 -7.72 -6.45 -19.26
C ARG A 94 -6.87 -7.70 -19.22
N ILE A 95 -7.17 -8.56 -18.25
CA ILE A 95 -6.54 -9.86 -18.08
C ILE A 95 -7.58 -10.90 -18.47
N SER A 96 -7.27 -11.72 -19.46
CA SER A 96 -8.16 -12.78 -19.94
C SER A 96 -7.52 -14.13 -19.62
N VAL A 97 -8.26 -15.01 -18.96
CA VAL A 97 -7.83 -16.36 -18.63
C VAL A 97 -8.49 -17.33 -19.60
N THR A 98 -7.68 -18.08 -20.36
CA THR A 98 -8.14 -19.08 -21.34
C THR A 98 -7.31 -20.34 -21.18
N GLY A 99 -7.94 -21.44 -20.73
CA GLY A 99 -7.20 -22.68 -20.43
C GLY A 99 -6.09 -22.44 -19.41
N ASP A 100 -4.87 -22.89 -19.71
CA ASP A 100 -3.73 -22.79 -18.79
C ASP A 100 -2.91 -21.50 -18.95
N GLU A 101 -3.47 -20.51 -19.65
CA GLU A 101 -2.80 -19.28 -20.01
C GLU A 101 -3.57 -18.03 -19.56
N VAL A 102 -2.81 -17.00 -19.19
CA VAL A 102 -3.26 -15.63 -19.02
C VAL A 102 -2.78 -14.77 -20.17
N THR A 103 -3.72 -14.14 -20.85
CA THR A 103 -3.45 -13.10 -21.84
C THR A 103 -3.65 -11.73 -21.21
N VAL A 104 -2.59 -10.93 -21.22
CA VAL A 104 -2.64 -9.53 -20.74
C VAL A 104 -2.81 -8.62 -21.95
N LYS A 105 -3.99 -8.00 -22.13
CA LYS A 105 -4.22 -7.05 -23.24
C LYS A 105 -3.69 -5.66 -22.86
N LYS A 106 -2.46 -5.37 -23.26
CA LYS A 106 -1.80 -4.04 -23.14
C LYS A 106 -0.97 -3.78 -24.40
N ARG A 107 -0.46 -2.55 -24.59
CA ARG A 107 0.45 -2.20 -25.70
C ARG A 107 1.67 -3.12 -25.83
N HIS A 108 2.11 -3.72 -24.71
CA HIS A 108 3.13 -4.78 -24.66
C HIS A 108 2.58 -6.04 -23.98
N GLY A 109 1.33 -6.37 -24.31
CA GLY A 109 0.66 -7.56 -23.81
C GLY A 109 1.37 -8.83 -24.20
N GLY A 110 1.25 -9.85 -23.37
CA GLY A 110 1.84 -11.17 -23.60
C GLY A 110 0.89 -12.27 -23.15
N VAL A 111 1.18 -13.47 -23.62
CA VAL A 111 0.55 -14.71 -23.14
C VAL A 111 1.52 -15.36 -22.14
N PHE A 112 1.00 -15.67 -20.97
CA PHE A 112 1.75 -16.23 -19.85
C PHE A 112 1.13 -17.56 -19.43
N SER A 113 1.95 -18.61 -19.33
CA SER A 113 1.53 -19.91 -18.82
C SER A 113 1.46 -19.92 -17.29
N PHE A 114 0.49 -20.64 -16.73
CA PHE A 114 0.40 -20.89 -15.29
C PHE A 114 1.45 -21.87 -14.76
N SER A 115 2.09 -22.67 -15.63
CA SER A 115 3.07 -23.67 -15.22
C SER A 115 4.27 -23.08 -14.46
N ASN A 116 4.59 -21.81 -14.76
CA ASN A 116 5.72 -21.07 -14.18
C ASN A 116 5.25 -19.93 -13.27
N ALA A 117 3.98 -19.93 -12.86
CA ALA A 117 3.45 -18.92 -11.97
C ALA A 117 3.99 -19.12 -10.55
N THR A 118 4.50 -18.05 -9.96
CA THR A 118 5.04 -18.02 -8.59
C THR A 118 4.37 -16.90 -7.80
N LEU A 119 4.35 -17.01 -6.48
CA LEU A 119 3.77 -16.01 -5.59
C LEU A 119 4.87 -15.38 -4.73
N GLY A 120 4.77 -14.08 -4.50
CA GLY A 120 5.61 -13.31 -3.59
C GLY A 120 4.79 -12.31 -2.79
N LEU A 121 5.44 -11.56 -1.91
CA LEU A 121 4.81 -10.44 -1.21
C LEU A 121 4.86 -9.19 -2.08
N TRP A 122 3.78 -8.42 -2.10
CA TRP A 122 3.79 -7.07 -2.64
C TRP A 122 3.98 -6.09 -1.48
N ALA A 123 5.18 -5.53 -1.33
CA ALA A 123 5.52 -4.65 -0.21
C ALA A 123 6.39 -3.47 -0.64
N TYR A 124 5.97 -2.26 -0.30
CA TYR A 124 6.74 -1.03 -0.58
C TYR A 124 7.73 -0.74 0.55
N GLY A 125 8.94 -0.31 0.20
CA GLY A 125 10.05 -0.22 1.16
C GLY A 125 10.52 -1.61 1.59
N SER A 126 11.50 -1.69 2.49
CA SER A 126 12.04 -2.95 3.04
C SER A 126 11.00 -3.70 3.90
N ALA A 127 9.91 -4.20 3.31
CA ALA A 127 8.82 -4.95 3.94
C ALA A 127 7.91 -4.17 4.94
N THR A 128 8.08 -2.85 5.09
CA THR A 128 7.36 -2.05 6.10
C THR A 128 5.89 -1.77 5.74
N LYS A 129 5.57 -1.75 4.43
CA LYS A 129 4.23 -1.52 3.92
C LYS A 129 3.83 -2.63 2.96
N VAL A 130 3.35 -3.74 3.50
CA VAL A 130 2.75 -4.81 2.71
C VAL A 130 1.45 -4.29 2.11
N MET A 131 1.40 -4.21 0.78
CA MET A 131 0.22 -3.83 0.00
C MET A 131 -0.65 -5.04 -0.32
N GLY A 132 -0.09 -6.25 -0.24
CA GLY A 132 -0.77 -7.52 -0.44
C GLY A 132 0.20 -8.59 -0.96
N SER A 133 -0.24 -9.42 -1.89
CA SER A 133 0.63 -10.41 -2.57
C SER A 133 0.87 -10.06 -4.04
N ALA A 134 1.92 -10.63 -4.62
CA ALA A 134 2.29 -10.47 -6.02
C ALA A 134 2.30 -11.84 -6.72
N LEU A 135 1.52 -11.99 -7.78
CA LEU A 135 1.57 -13.13 -8.69
C LEU A 135 2.56 -12.81 -9.82
N HIS A 136 3.60 -13.62 -9.93
CA HIS A 136 4.65 -13.49 -10.93
C HIS A 136 4.37 -14.43 -12.09
N LEU A 137 4.20 -13.85 -13.29
CA LEU A 137 3.93 -14.57 -14.53
C LEU A 137 5.14 -14.41 -15.46
N ARG A 138 5.76 -15.53 -15.85
CA ARG A 138 6.98 -15.54 -16.69
C ARG A 138 6.70 -16.21 -18.04
N SER A 139 7.14 -15.57 -19.12
CA SER A 139 7.03 -16.07 -20.49
C SER A 139 8.29 -15.71 -21.28
N ARG A 140 9.18 -16.68 -21.49
CA ARG A 140 10.49 -16.49 -22.16
C ARG A 140 11.25 -15.25 -21.63
N SER A 141 11.25 -14.15 -22.37
CA SER A 141 11.92 -12.87 -22.04
C SER A 141 11.04 -11.87 -21.28
N HIS A 142 9.77 -12.20 -21.03
CA HIS A 142 8.80 -11.31 -20.41
C HIS A 142 8.46 -11.79 -19.00
N HIS A 143 8.40 -10.82 -18.09
CA HIS A 143 7.96 -10.99 -16.72
C HIS A 143 6.87 -9.96 -16.45
N PHE A 144 5.74 -10.43 -15.94
CA PHE A 144 4.61 -9.61 -15.56
C PHE A 144 4.25 -9.90 -14.11
N VAL A 145 4.18 -8.87 -13.29
CA VAL A 145 3.83 -8.97 -11.88
C VAL A 145 2.44 -8.39 -11.66
N LEU A 146 1.52 -9.21 -11.17
CA LEU A 146 0.16 -8.81 -10.85
C LEU A 146 -0.03 -8.77 -9.33
N GLY A 147 -0.31 -7.60 -8.78
CA GLY A 147 -0.60 -7.43 -7.35
C GLY A 147 -2.05 -7.78 -7.00
N GLY A 148 -2.26 -8.51 -5.91
CA GLY A 148 -3.54 -8.56 -5.21
C GLY A 148 -3.52 -7.53 -4.09
N ARG A 149 -4.15 -6.37 -4.30
CA ARG A 149 -4.16 -5.31 -3.27
C ARG A 149 -4.99 -5.77 -2.09
N ASP A 150 -4.50 -5.57 -0.87
CA ASP A 150 -5.06 -6.05 0.40
C ASP A 150 -5.20 -7.57 0.53
N HIS A 151 -4.76 -8.33 -0.48
CA HIS A 151 -4.80 -9.79 -0.43
C HIS A 151 -3.83 -10.33 0.62
N ARG A 152 -4.32 -11.25 1.44
CA ARG A 152 -3.55 -11.91 2.49
C ARG A 152 -3.27 -13.35 2.09
N VAL A 153 -2.07 -13.79 2.40
CA VAL A 153 -1.63 -15.15 2.11
C VAL A 153 -1.74 -15.98 3.39
N ALA A 154 -2.30 -17.19 3.30
CA ALA A 154 -2.34 -18.13 4.42
C ALA A 154 -0.92 -18.47 4.92
N ALA A 155 -0.77 -18.72 6.23
CA ALA A 155 0.53 -18.83 6.90
C ALA A 155 1.41 -19.98 6.36
N GLY A 156 0.80 -21.01 5.76
CA GLY A 156 1.50 -22.14 5.13
C GLY A 156 1.75 -21.97 3.62
N THR A 157 1.31 -20.87 3.01
CA THR A 157 1.47 -20.69 1.57
C THR A 157 2.92 -20.40 1.24
N ARG A 158 3.44 -21.16 0.27
CA ARG A 158 4.80 -20.99 -0.22
C ARG A 158 4.92 -19.69 -1.03
N LEU A 159 5.86 -18.85 -0.62
CA LEU A 159 6.24 -17.63 -1.32
C LEU A 159 7.61 -17.86 -1.97
N ASP A 160 7.60 -18.10 -3.27
CA ASP A 160 8.79 -18.45 -4.05
C ASP A 160 9.56 -17.24 -4.57
N GLU A 161 8.94 -16.06 -4.52
CA GLU A 161 9.52 -14.82 -5.02
C GLU A 161 9.87 -13.87 -3.86
N PRO A 162 10.98 -13.13 -3.96
CA PRO A 162 11.31 -12.10 -2.99
C PRO A 162 10.22 -11.02 -2.95
N PRO A 163 10.05 -10.32 -1.81
CA PRO A 163 9.13 -9.20 -1.73
C PRO A 163 9.38 -8.17 -2.83
N GLN A 164 8.32 -7.82 -3.54
CA GLN A 164 8.38 -6.91 -4.68
C GLN A 164 7.78 -5.55 -4.31
N GLY A 165 8.53 -4.47 -4.52
CA GLY A 165 8.07 -3.10 -4.27
C GLY A 165 7.23 -2.46 -5.37
N TYR A 166 7.07 -3.13 -6.51
CA TYR A 166 6.25 -2.66 -7.62
C TYR A 166 5.52 -3.84 -8.28
N VAL A 167 4.39 -3.53 -8.93
CA VAL A 167 3.64 -4.48 -9.75
C VAL A 167 3.34 -3.82 -11.09
N ASP A 168 3.11 -4.57 -12.14
CA ASP A 168 2.80 -4.03 -13.48
C ASP A 168 1.30 -3.68 -13.62
N ALA A 169 0.46 -4.36 -12.84
CA ALA A 169 -0.95 -4.08 -12.62
C ALA A 169 -1.38 -4.66 -11.26
N TRP A 170 -2.57 -4.30 -10.77
CA TRP A 170 -3.13 -4.88 -9.55
C TRP A 170 -4.65 -5.09 -9.65
N LEU A 171 -5.15 -6.07 -8.89
CA LEU A 171 -6.57 -6.41 -8.73
C LEU A 171 -7.01 -6.17 -7.29
N TRP A 172 -8.31 -5.98 -7.09
CA TRP A 172 -8.93 -6.02 -5.78
C TRP A 172 -8.98 -7.47 -5.25
N PRO A 173 -9.08 -7.68 -3.92
CA PRO A 173 -9.07 -9.01 -3.33
C PRO A 173 -9.98 -10.03 -4.03
N PRO A 174 -11.30 -9.80 -4.22
CA PRO A 174 -12.18 -10.83 -4.76
C PRO A 174 -11.80 -11.28 -6.18
N ASP A 175 -11.39 -10.34 -7.05
CA ASP A 175 -10.94 -10.65 -8.41
C ASP A 175 -9.60 -11.41 -8.39
N PHE A 176 -8.71 -11.03 -7.46
CA PHE A 176 -7.42 -11.66 -7.31
C PHE A 176 -7.54 -13.08 -6.73
N ASP A 177 -8.44 -13.28 -5.77
CA ASP A 177 -8.77 -14.59 -5.18
C ASP A 177 -9.32 -15.54 -6.23
N GLU A 178 -10.27 -15.05 -7.03
CA GLU A 178 -10.85 -15.83 -8.12
C GLU A 178 -9.77 -16.23 -9.14
N LEU A 179 -8.90 -15.29 -9.49
CA LEU A 179 -7.76 -15.57 -10.37
C LEU A 179 -6.82 -16.61 -9.76
N LEU A 180 -6.44 -16.48 -8.48
CA LEU A 180 -5.59 -17.44 -7.79
C LEU A 180 -6.24 -18.82 -7.71
N ALA A 181 -7.54 -18.91 -7.48
CA ALA A 181 -8.28 -20.18 -7.49
C ALA A 181 -8.27 -20.84 -8.88
N ILE A 182 -8.30 -20.06 -9.96
CA ILE A 182 -8.14 -20.57 -11.32
C ILE A 182 -6.69 -21.04 -11.56
N VAL A 183 -5.70 -20.23 -11.17
CA VAL A 183 -4.27 -20.54 -11.33
C VAL A 183 -3.89 -21.79 -10.51
N GLY A 184 -4.33 -21.89 -9.25
CA GLY A 184 -3.99 -22.98 -8.35
C GLY A 184 -4.58 -24.33 -8.77
N ARG A 185 -5.72 -24.34 -9.47
CA ARG A 185 -6.26 -25.58 -10.09
C ARG A 185 -5.41 -26.09 -11.26
N ARG A 186 -4.61 -25.22 -11.87
CA ARG A 186 -3.87 -25.47 -13.13
C ARG A 186 -2.35 -25.44 -12.95
N SER A 187 -1.87 -25.14 -11.75
CA SER A 187 -0.46 -25.03 -11.41
C SER A 187 -0.20 -25.69 -10.06
N ARG A 188 1.07 -25.73 -9.64
CA ARG A 188 1.44 -26.18 -8.28
C ARG A 188 1.29 -25.06 -7.24
N LEU A 189 0.68 -23.94 -7.60
CA LEU A 189 0.50 -22.78 -6.74
C LEU A 189 -0.64 -23.04 -5.75
N ALA A 190 -0.31 -23.45 -4.53
CA ALA A 190 -1.28 -23.58 -3.44
C ALA A 190 -1.46 -22.21 -2.76
N ALA A 191 -2.05 -21.25 -3.46
CA ALA A 191 -2.41 -19.95 -2.91
C ALA A 191 -3.90 -19.95 -2.58
N HIS A 192 -4.25 -20.06 -1.30
CA HIS A 192 -5.61 -19.86 -0.83
C HIS A 192 -5.67 -18.74 0.19
N GLN A 193 -6.83 -18.12 0.32
CA GLN A 193 -7.09 -17.20 1.41
C GLN A 193 -7.12 -17.94 2.74
N PRO A 194 -6.66 -17.32 3.84
CA PRO A 194 -6.83 -17.86 5.17
C PRO A 194 -8.29 -18.23 5.42
N GLY A 195 -8.56 -19.47 5.81
CA GLY A 195 -9.93 -19.88 6.16
C GLY A 195 -10.45 -19.12 7.39
N PRO A 196 -11.78 -19.03 7.61
CA PRO A 196 -12.34 -18.35 8.79
C PRO A 196 -11.87 -18.95 10.13
N THR A 197 -11.52 -20.23 10.12
CA THR A 197 -11.02 -20.99 11.27
C THR A 197 -9.49 -21.05 11.30
N GLU A 198 -8.82 -20.59 10.26
CA GLU A 198 -7.37 -20.61 10.17
C GLU A 198 -6.78 -19.46 11.00
N LEU A 199 -5.67 -19.72 11.66
CA LEU A 199 -4.95 -18.73 12.44
C LEU A 199 -4.45 -17.62 11.51
N ALA A 200 -5.04 -16.43 11.62
CA ALA A 200 -4.61 -15.29 10.85
C ALA A 200 -3.55 -14.50 11.63
N ARG A 201 -2.37 -14.31 11.05
CA ARG A 201 -1.27 -13.56 11.69
C ARG A 201 -1.19 -12.15 11.12
N CYS A 202 -1.30 -11.12 11.98
CA CYS A 202 -1.12 -9.71 11.63
C CYS A 202 0.21 -9.22 12.20
N LEU A 203 1.02 -8.54 11.38
CA LEU A 203 2.33 -8.01 11.80
C LEU A 203 2.21 -6.53 12.16
N LEU A 204 2.66 -6.17 13.36
CA LEU A 204 2.63 -4.81 13.89
C LEU A 204 4.03 -4.18 13.77
N TYR A 205 4.11 -3.14 12.95
CA TYR A 205 5.33 -2.38 12.72
C TYR A 205 5.34 -1.10 13.55
N PRO A 206 6.51 -0.55 13.91
CA PRO A 206 6.58 0.76 14.54
C PRO A 206 5.86 1.82 13.68
N ASN A 207 5.00 2.64 14.29
CA ASN A 207 4.31 3.69 13.55
C ASN A 207 5.27 4.84 13.21
N MET A 208 5.49 5.07 11.90
CA MET A 208 6.39 6.14 11.43
C MET A 208 5.89 7.57 11.73
N GLU A 209 4.62 7.76 12.09
CA GLU A 209 4.12 9.05 12.59
C GLU A 209 4.76 9.45 13.93
N LEU A 210 5.27 8.49 14.72
CA LEU A 210 6.03 8.79 15.93
C LEU A 210 7.29 9.63 15.62
N ALA A 211 7.93 9.39 14.47
CA ALA A 211 9.08 10.17 14.02
C ALA A 211 8.74 11.66 13.80
N GLN A 212 7.49 11.95 13.43
CA GLN A 212 7.02 13.33 13.21
C GLN A 212 6.78 14.07 14.52
N GLN A 213 6.47 13.35 15.59
CA GLN A 213 6.28 13.92 16.93
C GLN A 213 7.58 14.10 17.70
N MET A 214 8.62 13.33 17.35
CA MET A 214 9.94 13.51 17.91
C MET A 214 10.50 14.91 17.59
N SER A 215 11.14 15.51 18.59
CA SER A 215 11.84 16.79 18.45
C SER A 215 12.76 16.77 17.22
N THR A 216 12.92 17.93 16.56
CA THR A 216 13.88 18.11 15.46
C THR A 216 15.29 17.71 15.86
N TRP A 217 15.61 17.80 17.15
CA TRP A 217 16.91 17.46 17.72
C TRP A 217 17.07 15.97 18.08
N SER A 218 15.98 15.18 18.06
CA SER A 218 16.01 13.74 18.38
C SER A 218 16.48 12.88 17.19
N VAL A 219 17.61 13.24 16.58
CA VAL A 219 18.13 12.61 15.36
C VAL A 219 18.34 11.11 15.55
N VAL A 220 18.98 10.70 16.65
CA VAL A 220 19.26 9.29 16.97
C VAL A 220 17.97 8.48 17.12
N GLY A 221 16.97 9.04 17.82
CA GLY A 221 15.66 8.39 18.01
C GLY A 221 14.93 8.19 16.68
N LYS A 222 14.95 9.20 15.81
CA LYS A 222 14.38 9.10 14.46
C LYS A 222 15.11 8.04 13.64
N GLN A 223 16.44 8.06 13.61
CA GLN A 223 17.24 7.10 12.86
C GLN A 223 16.97 5.66 13.32
N ARG A 224 16.89 5.43 14.64
CA ARG A 224 16.54 4.11 15.20
C ARG A 224 15.14 3.67 14.74
N LEU A 225 14.15 4.55 14.81
CA LEU A 225 12.78 4.26 14.38
C LEU A 225 12.72 3.94 12.87
N PHE A 226 13.43 4.69 12.03
CA PHE A 226 13.56 4.39 10.60
C PHE A 226 14.23 3.03 10.37
N ALA A 227 15.29 2.70 11.10
CA ALA A 227 15.98 1.42 10.97
C ALA A 227 15.11 0.23 11.40
N SER A 228 14.28 0.39 12.44
CA SER A 228 13.36 -0.65 12.90
C SER A 228 12.03 -0.70 12.14
N SER A 229 11.75 0.26 11.25
CA SER A 229 10.45 0.37 10.58
C SER A 229 10.10 -0.85 9.72
N SER A 230 11.11 -1.60 9.27
CA SER A 230 10.99 -2.83 8.49
C SER A 230 10.84 -4.10 9.29
N GLN A 231 11.06 -4.02 10.60
CA GLN A 231 11.00 -5.17 11.47
C GLN A 231 9.70 -5.09 12.28
N PRO A 232 8.81 -6.09 12.17
CA PRO A 232 7.66 -6.15 13.04
C PRO A 232 8.16 -6.30 14.49
N LEU A 233 7.53 -5.57 15.42
CA LEU A 233 7.83 -5.68 16.84
C LEU A 233 6.97 -6.76 17.49
N VAL A 234 5.71 -6.82 17.08
CA VAL A 234 4.69 -7.70 17.66
C VAL A 234 3.90 -8.35 16.52
N ALA A 235 3.47 -9.58 16.72
CA ALA A 235 2.50 -10.24 15.87
C ALA A 235 1.23 -10.51 16.67
N LEU A 236 0.07 -10.26 16.07
CA LEU A 236 -1.22 -10.70 16.57
C LEU A 236 -1.60 -11.97 15.83
N GLU A 237 -1.78 -13.07 16.54
CA GLU A 237 -2.32 -14.30 15.97
C GLU A 237 -3.80 -14.40 16.36
N LEU A 238 -4.67 -14.22 15.38
CA LEU A 238 -6.12 -14.20 15.49
C LEU A 238 -6.65 -15.59 15.16
N GLY A 239 -6.93 -16.39 16.19
CA GLY A 239 -7.60 -17.68 16.05
C GLY A 239 -9.11 -17.56 16.06
N ALA A 240 -9.81 -18.69 15.95
CA ALA A 240 -11.28 -18.73 15.96
C ALA A 240 -11.90 -18.21 17.27
N ASP A 241 -11.28 -18.50 18.42
CA ASP A 241 -11.82 -18.12 19.75
C ASP A 241 -10.80 -17.44 20.68
N SER A 242 -9.55 -17.32 20.24
CA SER A 242 -8.46 -16.76 21.04
C SER A 242 -7.56 -15.86 20.22
N ILE A 243 -6.98 -14.85 20.88
CA ILE A 243 -5.97 -13.96 20.32
C ILE A 243 -4.69 -14.16 21.11
N ARG A 244 -3.58 -14.28 20.38
CA ARG A 244 -2.23 -14.31 20.95
C ARG A 244 -1.48 -13.07 20.54
N VAL A 245 -0.79 -12.48 21.50
CA VAL A 245 0.20 -11.43 21.29
C VAL A 245 1.56 -12.10 21.35
N VAL A 246 2.32 -12.04 20.26
CA VAL A 246 3.58 -12.75 20.09
C VAL A 246 4.67 -11.74 19.79
N ASP A 247 5.83 -11.87 20.43
CA ASP A 247 7.02 -11.11 20.07
C ASP A 247 7.48 -11.55 18.67
N ALA A 248 7.49 -10.62 17.72
CA ALA A 248 7.76 -10.96 16.33
C ALA A 248 9.23 -11.31 16.06
N SER A 249 10.15 -10.95 16.98
CA SER A 249 11.59 -11.19 16.83
C SER A 249 12.01 -12.62 17.19
N ASN A 250 11.36 -13.22 18.18
CA ASN A 250 11.74 -14.52 18.75
C ASN A 250 10.57 -15.52 18.81
N GLY A 251 9.35 -15.11 18.47
CA GLY A 251 8.16 -15.97 18.49
C GLY A 251 7.63 -16.29 19.90
N ALA A 252 8.13 -15.63 20.95
CA ALA A 252 7.66 -15.84 22.32
C ALA A 252 6.23 -15.29 22.49
N VAL A 253 5.35 -16.09 23.08
CA VAL A 253 3.99 -15.66 23.40
C VAL A 253 4.05 -14.70 24.58
N ILE A 254 3.67 -13.44 24.36
CA ILE A 254 3.59 -12.39 25.38
C ILE A 254 2.30 -12.55 26.19
N ALA A 255 1.18 -12.75 25.50
CA ALA A 255 -0.11 -12.97 26.13
C ALA A 255 -1.03 -13.80 25.23
N THR A 256 -2.02 -14.44 25.86
CA THR A 256 -3.11 -15.14 25.17
C THR A 256 -4.40 -14.86 25.90
N ALA A 257 -5.45 -14.50 25.17
CA ALA A 257 -6.77 -14.26 25.75
C ALA A 257 -7.88 -14.79 24.83
N PRO A 258 -9.01 -15.25 25.39
CA PRO A 258 -10.21 -15.50 24.61
C PRO A 258 -10.68 -14.22 23.90
N CYS A 259 -11.19 -14.33 22.67
CA CYS A 259 -11.69 -13.17 21.91
C CYS A 259 -12.74 -12.37 22.69
N ALA A 260 -13.59 -13.04 23.48
CA ALA A 260 -14.61 -12.41 24.30
C ALA A 260 -14.05 -11.48 25.41
N GLN A 261 -12.78 -11.63 25.78
CA GLN A 261 -12.10 -10.79 26.78
C GLN A 261 -11.25 -9.68 26.15
N VAL A 262 -11.11 -9.68 24.83
CA VAL A 262 -10.34 -8.67 24.10
C VAL A 262 -11.30 -7.56 23.67
N THR A 263 -10.96 -6.32 23.99
CA THR A 263 -11.75 -5.17 23.54
C THR A 263 -11.00 -4.38 22.48
N ALA A 264 -11.75 -3.88 21.50
CA ALA A 264 -11.23 -3.10 20.39
C ALA A 264 -12.02 -1.79 20.29
N THR A 265 -11.36 -0.67 20.58
CA THR A 265 -12.00 0.66 20.61
C THR A 265 -11.56 1.48 19.41
N PRO A 266 -12.49 1.96 18.56
CA PRO A 266 -12.13 2.87 17.48
C PRO A 266 -11.82 4.26 18.05
N GLU A 267 -10.71 4.86 17.63
CA GLU A 267 -10.31 6.22 17.94
C GLU A 267 -9.83 6.96 16.69
N THR A 268 -9.84 8.29 16.71
CA THR A 268 -9.24 9.10 15.64
C THR A 268 -8.05 9.87 16.17
N TYR A 269 -6.86 9.64 15.61
CA TYR A 269 -5.70 10.48 15.88
C TYR A 269 -5.92 11.87 15.30
N LYS A 270 -5.66 12.89 16.11
CA LYS A 270 -5.68 14.29 15.72
C LYS A 270 -4.40 14.97 16.19
N CYS A 271 -3.67 15.57 15.26
CA CYS A 271 -2.61 16.49 15.63
C CYS A 271 -3.24 17.81 16.10
N ARG A 272 -2.95 18.24 17.33
CA ARG A 272 -3.37 19.56 17.81
C ARG A 272 -2.63 20.61 17.00
N ARG A 273 -3.39 21.56 16.46
CA ARG A 273 -2.86 22.70 15.70
C ARG A 273 -1.70 23.34 16.46
N TRP A 274 -0.50 23.26 15.89
CA TRP A 274 0.62 24.04 16.38
C TRP A 274 0.24 25.51 16.25
N ARG A 275 0.20 26.24 17.36
CA ARG A 275 -0.35 27.62 17.42
C ARG A 275 0.24 28.55 16.35
N ASN A 276 1.50 28.31 15.96
CA ASN A 276 2.26 29.12 15.01
C ASN A 276 2.83 28.29 13.83
N GLY A 277 2.36 27.05 13.62
CA GLY A 277 2.87 26.19 12.55
C GLY A 277 2.03 26.30 11.27
N PRO A 278 2.64 26.21 10.08
CA PRO A 278 1.88 26.24 8.82
C PRO A 278 0.88 25.07 8.73
N SER A 279 -0.36 25.38 8.34
CA SER A 279 -1.48 24.41 8.29
C SER A 279 -1.20 23.19 7.40
N TYR A 280 -0.38 23.32 6.36
CA TYR A 280 -0.05 22.21 5.45
C TYR A 280 0.88 21.14 6.06
N LYS A 281 1.50 21.41 7.22
CA LYS A 281 2.35 20.45 7.92
C LYS A 281 1.58 19.57 8.91
N GLN A 282 0.26 19.74 9.02
CA GLN A 282 -0.52 18.96 9.98
C GLN A 282 -0.87 17.61 9.39
N PRO A 283 -0.54 16.50 10.08
CA PRO A 283 -1.04 15.18 9.72
C PRO A 283 -2.57 15.25 9.64
N LYS A 284 -3.13 14.77 8.53
CA LYS A 284 -4.58 14.59 8.42
C LYS A 284 -5.03 13.61 9.52
N PRO A 285 -6.25 13.74 10.04
CA PRO A 285 -6.78 12.77 10.98
C PRO A 285 -6.68 11.35 10.41
N SER A 286 -6.19 10.42 11.23
CA SER A 286 -6.02 9.01 10.86
C SER A 286 -6.77 8.10 11.83
N PRO A 287 -7.31 6.97 11.36
CA PRO A 287 -8.02 6.05 12.22
C PRO A 287 -7.01 5.26 13.07
N VAL A 288 -7.39 5.05 14.32
CA VAL A 288 -6.66 4.23 15.30
C VAL A 288 -7.62 3.19 15.86
N LEU A 289 -7.14 1.96 16.03
CA LEU A 289 -7.82 0.89 16.74
C LEU A 289 -7.03 0.61 18.01
N VAL A 290 -7.64 0.81 19.17
CA VAL A 290 -7.01 0.48 20.46
C VAL A 290 -7.43 -0.90 20.86
N LEU A 291 -6.47 -1.82 20.83
CA LEU A 291 -6.67 -3.21 21.22
C LEU A 291 -6.23 -3.42 22.66
N CYS A 292 -7.14 -3.86 23.52
CA CYS A 292 -6.84 -4.21 24.90
C CYS A 292 -6.90 -5.73 25.06
N VAL A 293 -5.73 -6.36 25.22
CA VAL A 293 -5.60 -7.80 25.49
C VAL A 293 -5.22 -7.97 26.96
N PRO A 294 -5.92 -8.81 27.75
CA PRO A 294 -5.55 -9.10 29.13
C PRO A 294 -4.07 -9.49 29.28
N GLY A 295 -3.39 -8.86 30.23
CA GLY A 295 -1.96 -9.08 30.50
C GLY A 295 -0.99 -8.24 29.65
N VAL A 296 -1.50 -7.39 28.75
CA VAL A 296 -0.67 -6.49 27.92
C VAL A 296 -1.19 -5.06 28.07
N GLU A 297 -0.29 -4.09 27.95
CA GLU A 297 -0.70 -2.68 27.84
C GLU A 297 -1.59 -2.47 26.59
N PRO A 298 -2.54 -1.51 26.63
CA PRO A 298 -3.36 -1.19 25.46
C PRO A 298 -2.51 -0.87 24.24
N MET A 299 -2.81 -1.50 23.12
CA MET A 299 -2.05 -1.40 21.88
C MET A 299 -2.80 -0.52 20.89
N PRO A 300 -2.43 0.77 20.73
CA PRO A 300 -3.00 1.60 19.69
C PRO A 300 -2.34 1.25 18.35
N ILE A 301 -3.16 0.84 17.40
CA ILE A 301 -2.79 0.36 16.07
C ILE A 301 -3.37 1.32 15.04
N GLY A 302 -2.55 1.80 14.10
CA GLY A 302 -2.99 2.63 12.99
C GLY A 302 -2.85 1.90 11.65
N CYS A 303 -3.43 2.48 10.60
CA CYS A 303 -3.18 2.07 9.23
C CYS A 303 -2.79 3.28 8.38
N GLN A 304 -1.55 3.29 7.89
CA GLN A 304 -1.02 4.36 7.04
C GLN A 304 -1.20 4.03 5.55
N GLU A 305 -2.45 3.82 5.14
CA GLU A 305 -2.80 3.66 3.73
C GLU A 305 -3.43 4.94 3.19
N TYR A 306 -2.99 5.36 2.02
CA TYR A 306 -3.49 6.56 1.34
C TYR A 306 -4.53 6.17 0.28
N ARG A 307 -5.48 7.07 0.00
CA ARG A 307 -6.57 6.83 -0.96
C ARG A 307 -6.03 6.62 -2.39
N GLY A 308 -4.95 7.30 -2.74
CA GLY A 308 -4.34 7.16 -4.04
C GLY A 308 -2.96 7.77 -4.09
N VAL A 309 -2.36 7.73 -5.27
CA VAL A 309 -0.96 8.13 -5.45
C VAL A 309 -0.75 9.63 -5.29
N LEU A 310 -1.73 10.42 -5.75
CA LEU A 310 -1.73 11.88 -5.62
C LEU A 310 -2.69 12.36 -4.52
N ASP A 311 -3.47 11.45 -3.93
CA ASP A 311 -4.37 11.74 -2.82
C ASP A 311 -3.79 11.17 -1.52
N PHE A 312 -3.01 12.01 -0.84
CA PHE A 312 -2.43 11.73 0.47
C PHE A 312 -3.46 11.80 1.61
N SER A 313 -4.77 11.81 1.32
CA SER A 313 -5.77 11.54 2.35
C SER A 313 -5.71 10.09 2.80
N SER A 314 -5.98 9.85 4.08
CA SER A 314 -6.09 8.48 4.60
C SER A 314 -7.24 7.77 3.89
N ARG A 315 -6.95 6.56 3.40
CA ARG A 315 -7.93 5.64 2.81
C ARG A 315 -9.05 5.32 3.80
N PHE A 316 -8.67 5.11 5.06
CA PHE A 316 -9.58 4.67 6.09
C PHE A 316 -9.98 5.84 6.99
N ALA A 317 -11.22 5.84 7.47
CA ALA A 317 -11.70 6.74 8.50
C ALA A 317 -12.82 6.08 9.30
N TRP A 318 -13.02 6.48 10.55
CA TRP A 318 -14.19 6.07 11.30
C TRP A 318 -15.41 6.92 10.92
N ARG A 319 -16.58 6.28 10.87
CA ARG A 319 -17.90 6.90 10.69
C ARG A 319 -18.38 7.43 12.04
N GLY A 320 -19.02 8.60 12.00
CA GLY A 320 -19.58 9.23 13.19
C GLY A 320 -18.52 9.79 14.13
N THR A 321 -18.91 10.00 15.38
CA THR A 321 -18.05 10.58 16.41
C THR A 321 -17.40 9.47 17.22
N VAL A 322 -16.08 9.29 17.04
CA VAL A 322 -15.25 8.42 17.88
C VAL A 322 -14.33 9.25 18.78
N PRO A 323 -13.85 8.70 19.91
CA PRO A 323 -12.90 9.39 20.78
C PRO A 323 -11.67 9.88 20.00
N GLY A 324 -11.22 11.09 20.34
CA GLY A 324 -10.06 11.71 19.71
C GLY A 324 -8.78 11.45 20.49
N ARG A 325 -7.76 10.90 19.84
CA ARG A 325 -6.41 10.79 20.38
C ARG A 325 -5.59 12.02 19.97
N VAL A 326 -5.47 13.00 20.85
CA VAL A 326 -4.80 14.27 20.53
C VAL A 326 -3.30 14.17 20.80
N ASN A 327 -2.47 14.53 19.81
CA ASN A 327 -1.01 14.56 19.92
C ASN A 327 -0.37 13.25 20.39
N ARG A 328 -1.01 12.11 20.17
CA ARG A 328 -0.45 10.79 20.41
C ARG A 328 -0.87 9.90 19.23
N PRO A 329 0.02 9.57 18.28
CA PRO A 329 -0.31 8.67 17.19
C PRO A 329 -0.45 7.26 17.75
N ALA A 330 -0.85 6.31 16.91
CA ALA A 330 -0.74 4.91 17.24
C ALA A 330 0.73 4.52 17.48
N ASP A 331 0.98 3.54 18.33
CA ASP A 331 2.33 3.04 18.60
C ASP A 331 2.74 2.06 17.49
N TYR A 332 1.75 1.33 16.96
CA TYR A 332 1.91 0.37 15.90
C TYR A 332 1.19 0.78 14.62
N SER A 333 1.65 0.24 13.50
CA SER A 333 0.98 0.33 12.22
C SER A 333 0.89 -1.05 11.57
N VAL A 334 -0.20 -1.28 10.84
CA VAL A 334 -0.44 -2.52 10.09
C VAL A 334 -0.72 -2.21 8.62
N ALA A 335 -0.51 -3.22 7.77
CA ALA A 335 -0.93 -3.21 6.39
C ALA A 335 -2.44 -3.02 6.25
N ALA A 336 -2.90 -2.53 5.11
CA ALA A 336 -4.34 -2.32 4.87
C ALA A 336 -5.17 -3.61 4.94
N GLY A 337 -4.65 -4.74 4.45
CA GLY A 337 -5.31 -6.04 4.59
C GLY A 337 -5.44 -6.49 6.05
N ASP A 338 -4.38 -6.30 6.85
CA ASP A 338 -4.39 -6.60 8.29
C ASP A 338 -5.31 -5.67 9.07
N TRP A 339 -5.38 -4.39 8.67
CA TRP A 339 -6.31 -3.43 9.21
C TRP A 339 -7.76 -3.86 8.99
N LEU A 340 -8.12 -4.19 7.74
CA LEU A 340 -9.47 -4.65 7.40
C LEU A 340 -9.83 -5.92 8.18
N LEU A 341 -8.89 -6.87 8.30
CA LEU A 341 -9.11 -8.07 9.10
C LEU A 341 -9.36 -7.75 10.57
N LEU A 342 -8.56 -6.88 11.19
CA LEU A 342 -8.75 -6.50 12.59
C LEU A 342 -10.11 -5.83 12.80
N VAL A 343 -10.47 -4.89 11.93
CA VAL A 343 -11.76 -4.20 11.98
C VAL A 343 -12.92 -5.17 11.85
N ASP A 344 -12.84 -6.13 10.92
CA ASP A 344 -13.87 -7.15 10.72
C ASP A 344 -13.97 -8.11 11.91
N ARG A 345 -12.81 -8.59 12.38
CA ARG A 345 -12.72 -9.52 13.51
C ARG A 345 -13.38 -9.01 14.78
N PHE A 346 -13.36 -7.70 15.00
CA PHE A 346 -13.99 -7.05 16.16
C PHE A 346 -15.34 -6.40 15.85
N GLY A 347 -15.95 -6.70 14.69
CA GLY A 347 -17.29 -6.21 14.34
C GLY A 347 -17.37 -4.70 14.12
N LEU A 348 -16.25 -4.04 13.80
CA LEU A 348 -16.16 -2.60 13.60
C LEU A 348 -16.35 -2.19 12.12
N THR A 349 -16.54 -3.14 11.20
CA THR A 349 -16.78 -2.91 9.77
C THR A 349 -17.89 -1.88 9.50
N PRO A 350 -19.05 -1.90 10.18
CA PRO A 350 -20.11 -0.90 9.95
C PRO A 350 -19.70 0.54 10.30
N GLN A 351 -18.67 0.70 11.14
CA GLN A 351 -18.12 1.99 11.56
C GLN A 351 -16.96 2.43 10.68
N LEU A 352 -16.39 1.55 9.84
CA LEU A 352 -15.27 1.90 8.98
C LEU A 352 -15.77 2.50 7.65
N VAL A 353 -15.12 3.58 7.23
CA VAL A 353 -15.22 4.15 5.88
C VAL A 353 -13.95 3.78 5.13
N ASP A 354 -14.08 2.94 4.10
CA ASP A 354 -13.02 2.71 3.11
C ASP A 354 -13.25 3.60 1.89
N ARG A 355 -12.36 4.58 1.68
CA ARG A 355 -12.45 5.56 0.59
C ARG A 355 -11.76 5.11 -0.69
N ALA A 356 -11.21 3.90 -0.74
CA ALA A 356 -10.54 3.42 -1.94
C ALA A 356 -11.49 3.23 -3.15
N HIS A 357 -12.78 3.07 -2.88
CA HIS A 357 -13.83 2.89 -3.92
C HIS A 357 -14.65 4.16 -4.19
N MET A 358 -14.46 5.21 -3.40
CA MET A 358 -15.11 6.49 -3.67
C MET A 358 -14.25 7.19 -4.72
N ASN A 359 -14.81 7.46 -5.91
CA ASN A 359 -14.24 8.43 -6.86
C ASN A 359 -14.79 9.80 -6.52
#